data_AF-A0A7S3EZR7-F1
#
_entry.id   AF-A0A7S3EZR7-F1
#
_cell.length_a   1.000
_cell.length_b   1.000
_cell.length_c   1.000
_cell.angle_alpha   90.00
_cell.angle_beta   90.00
_cell.angle_gamma   90.00
#
_symmetry.space_group_name_H-M   'P 1'
#
loop_
_entity.id
_entity.type
_entity.pdbx_description
1 polymer ?
#
loop_
_entity_poly.entity_id
_entity_poly.type
_entity_poly.pdbx_seq_one_letter_code
_entity_poly.pdbx_strand_id
1 'polypeptide(L)'
;KSAQPSVCVTGRVDDPKVEAMVVDACAALDAGGVPSLIDDGLGGTYLIDDTRGSHRSVFKPCDEEPCACNNPKRERSNSSGLQVQVGGSGLKDGVVVGEAAFNEQAAYLLDASDRSKGFSRVPPTTIVMTEHSAFFDVMSGEGSSWDAAVHAPFRSIKMKVGS
;
A
#
# COMPACT_ATOMS: atom_id res chain seq x y z
N LYS A 1 8.38 25.01 -7.94
CA LYS A 1 9.13 24.14 -8.88
C LYS A 1 8.34 22.84 -8.98
N SER A 2 7.99 22.43 -10.19
CA SER A 2 7.06 21.34 -10.49
C SER A 2 7.50 20.01 -9.89
N ALA A 3 6.67 19.41 -9.03
CA ALA A 3 6.84 18.02 -8.61
C ALA A 3 6.11 17.13 -9.62
N GLN A 4 6.86 16.19 -10.22
CA GLN A 4 6.38 15.12 -11.08
C GLN A 4 5.54 14.10 -10.25
N PRO A 5 4.74 13.21 -10.89
CA PRO A 5 3.53 12.67 -10.29
C PRO A 5 3.80 11.70 -9.12
N SER A 6 2.92 11.75 -8.13
CA SER A 6 2.99 11.04 -6.84
C SER A 6 2.80 9.53 -6.92
N VAL A 7 2.43 8.96 -8.08
CA VAL A 7 2.22 7.52 -8.30
C VAL A 7 2.72 7.08 -9.69
N CYS A 8 3.44 5.97 -9.78
CA CYS A 8 3.95 5.32 -10.98
C CYS A 8 3.48 3.86 -11.03
N VAL A 9 2.73 3.45 -12.06
CA VAL A 9 2.24 2.06 -12.20
C VAL A 9 3.35 1.16 -12.73
N THR A 10 3.77 0.16 -11.95
CA THR A 10 4.82 -0.79 -12.39
C THR A 10 4.22 -2.17 -12.64
N GLY A 11 3.61 -2.34 -13.82
CA GLY A 11 2.94 -3.57 -14.23
C GLY A 11 1.53 -3.27 -14.73
N ARG A 12 1.41 -2.94 -16.02
CA ARG A 12 0.13 -2.60 -16.65
C ARG A 12 -0.86 -3.75 -16.51
N VAL A 13 -2.01 -3.44 -15.91
CA VAL A 13 -3.23 -4.23 -16.04
C VAL A 13 -4.13 -3.40 -16.96
N ASP A 14 -4.41 -3.90 -18.17
CA ASP A 14 -5.32 -3.24 -19.12
C ASP A 14 -6.78 -3.45 -18.68
N ASP A 15 -7.15 -2.79 -17.59
CA ASP A 15 -8.52 -2.79 -17.05
C ASP A 15 -8.95 -1.34 -16.74
N PRO A 16 -10.03 -0.83 -17.36
CA PRO A 16 -10.53 0.52 -17.12
C PRO A 16 -10.84 0.83 -15.65
N LYS A 17 -11.21 -0.18 -14.84
CA LYS A 17 -11.47 0.00 -13.41
C LYS A 17 -10.19 0.29 -12.64
N VAL A 18 -9.12 -0.43 -12.97
CA VAL A 18 -7.79 -0.22 -12.38
C VAL A 18 -7.26 1.15 -12.79
N GLU A 19 -7.39 1.51 -14.07
CA GLU A 19 -6.95 2.82 -14.57
C GLU A 19 -7.68 3.97 -13.85
N ALA A 20 -9.02 3.90 -13.74
CA ALA A 20 -9.80 4.91 -13.05
C ALA A 20 -9.40 5.04 -11.57
N MET A 21 -9.25 3.92 -10.86
CA MET A 21 -8.81 3.92 -9.46
C MET A 21 -7.44 4.57 -9.27
N VAL A 22 -6.47 4.25 -10.13
CA VAL A 22 -5.14 4.87 -10.07
C VAL A 22 -5.21 6.36 -10.36
N VAL A 23 -5.97 6.78 -11.37
CA VAL A 23 -6.16 8.20 -11.71
C VAL A 23 -6.78 8.98 -10.54
N ASP A 24 -7.81 8.42 -9.89
CA ASP A 24 -8.46 9.05 -8.74
C ASP A 24 -7.49 9.18 -7.56
N ALA A 25 -6.72 8.15 -7.25
CA ALA A 25 -5.72 8.17 -6.19
C ALA A 25 -4.62 9.20 -6.46
N CYS A 26 -4.07 9.25 -7.69
CA CYS A 26 -3.10 10.27 -8.09
C CYS A 26 -3.67 11.69 -7.90
N ALA A 27 -4.88 11.92 -8.41
CA ALA A 27 -5.51 13.24 -8.35
C ALA A 27 -5.73 13.70 -6.91
N ALA A 28 -6.09 12.78 -6.00
CA ALA A 28 -6.26 13.10 -4.61
C ALA A 28 -4.95 13.44 -3.90
N LEU A 29 -3.91 12.63 -4.09
CA LEU A 29 -2.59 12.89 -3.50
C LEU A 29 -1.99 14.21 -4.05
N ASP A 30 -2.14 14.46 -5.35
CA ASP A 30 -1.67 15.71 -5.98
C ASP A 30 -2.46 16.94 -5.50
N ALA A 31 -3.72 16.76 -5.08
CA ALA A 31 -4.52 17.80 -4.44
C ALA A 31 -4.20 18.01 -2.95
N GLY A 32 -3.22 17.29 -2.39
CA GLY A 32 -2.83 17.37 -0.99
C GLY A 32 -3.66 16.47 -0.06
N GLY A 33 -4.39 15.49 -0.62
CA GLY A 33 -5.04 14.44 0.15
C GLY A 33 -4.02 13.60 0.91
N VAL A 34 -4.28 13.34 2.20
CA VAL A 34 -3.36 12.64 3.09
C VAL A 34 -3.82 11.20 3.27
N PRO A 35 -3.01 10.19 2.91
CA PRO A 35 -3.30 8.79 3.20
C PRO A 35 -3.51 8.57 4.70
N SER A 36 -4.56 7.85 5.06
CA SER A 36 -4.91 7.56 6.45
C SER A 36 -4.61 6.10 6.79
N LEU A 37 -3.65 5.86 7.68
CA LEU A 37 -3.37 4.52 8.22
C LEU A 37 -4.62 3.94 8.92
N ILE A 38 -4.95 2.69 8.66
CA ILE A 38 -6.01 1.96 9.34
C ILE A 38 -5.39 1.25 10.55
N ASP A 39 -5.99 1.42 11.73
CA ASP A 39 -5.50 0.75 12.95
C ASP A 39 -5.67 -0.77 12.89
N ASP A 40 -6.76 -1.27 12.28
CA ASP A 40 -7.03 -2.70 12.15
C ASP A 40 -6.06 -3.41 11.16
N GLY A 41 -5.73 -4.67 11.44
CA GLY A 41 -4.76 -5.47 10.70
C GLY A 41 -3.33 -5.47 11.27
N LEU A 42 -2.44 -6.22 10.63
CA LEU A 42 -1.10 -6.56 11.17
C LEU A 42 0.08 -5.83 10.51
N GLY A 43 -0.19 -5.01 9.48
CA GLY A 43 0.82 -4.22 8.76
C GLY A 43 0.28 -2.87 8.34
N GLY A 44 1.04 -2.17 7.48
CA GLY A 44 0.64 -0.90 6.87
C GLY A 44 -0.57 -1.08 5.95
N THR A 45 -1.61 -0.29 6.16
CA THR A 45 -2.81 -0.25 5.32
C THR A 45 -3.36 1.15 5.37
N TYR A 46 -3.38 1.86 4.24
CA TYR A 46 -3.73 3.27 4.16
C TYR A 46 -4.96 3.47 3.29
N LEU A 47 -5.93 4.26 3.74
CA LEU A 47 -7.02 4.74 2.89
C LEU A 47 -6.56 5.97 2.11
N ILE A 48 -6.85 5.99 0.82
CA ILE A 48 -6.70 7.15 -0.06
C ILE A 48 -8.09 7.53 -0.56
N ASP A 49 -8.50 8.73 -0.21
CA ASP A 49 -9.77 9.32 -0.65
C ASP A 49 -9.67 9.83 -2.07
N ASP A 50 -10.79 9.94 -2.79
CA ASP A 50 -10.82 10.78 -3.98
C ASP A 50 -10.84 12.28 -3.60
N THR A 51 -10.74 13.12 -4.62
CA THR A 51 -10.89 14.58 -4.48
C THR A 51 -12.25 15.04 -3.96
N ARG A 52 -13.22 14.13 -3.80
CA ARG A 52 -14.56 14.37 -3.24
C ARG A 52 -14.68 13.88 -1.79
N GLY A 53 -13.60 13.38 -1.19
CA GLY A 53 -13.57 12.88 0.18
C GLY A 53 -14.22 11.50 0.37
N SER A 54 -14.39 10.73 -0.70
CA SER A 54 -14.88 9.35 -0.61
C SER A 54 -13.70 8.38 -0.61
N HIS A 55 -13.65 7.45 0.36
CA HIS A 55 -12.66 6.36 0.38
C HIS A 55 -12.74 5.56 -0.93
N ARG A 56 -11.69 5.64 -1.76
CA ARG A 56 -11.70 5.06 -3.12
C ARG A 56 -10.64 4.03 -3.35
N SER A 57 -9.58 4.04 -2.56
CA SER A 57 -8.56 2.99 -2.62
C SER A 57 -7.87 2.77 -1.28
N VAL A 58 -7.28 1.60 -1.15
CA VAL A 58 -6.54 1.09 0.00
C VAL A 58 -5.13 0.80 -0.47
N PHE A 59 -4.14 1.50 0.06
CA PHE A 59 -2.73 1.28 -0.24
C PHE A 59 -2.06 0.42 0.85
N LYS A 60 -1.41 -0.68 0.47
CA LYS A 60 -0.68 -1.58 1.38
C LYS A 60 0.77 -1.72 0.92
N PRO A 61 1.72 -0.98 1.51
CA PRO A 61 3.12 -1.01 1.07
C PRO A 61 3.79 -2.36 1.40
N CYS A 62 4.54 -2.92 0.45
CA CYS A 62 5.26 -4.20 0.64
C CYS A 62 6.23 -4.20 1.83
N ASP A 63 6.90 -3.08 2.10
CA ASP A 63 7.89 -2.98 3.20
C ASP A 63 7.25 -2.74 4.57
N GLU A 64 5.92 -2.60 4.63
CA GLU A 64 5.13 -2.45 5.85
C GLU A 64 4.26 -3.69 6.16
N GLU A 65 4.45 -4.79 5.43
CA GLU A 65 3.78 -6.07 5.68
C GLU A 65 4.02 -6.61 7.12
N PRO A 66 3.21 -7.57 7.60
CA PRO A 66 3.54 -8.32 8.81
C PRO A 66 4.99 -8.83 8.74
N CYS A 67 5.75 -8.55 9.79
CA CYS A 67 7.17 -8.88 9.91
C CYS A 67 8.13 -8.09 8.99
N ALA A 68 7.67 -7.20 8.10
CA ALA A 68 8.54 -6.35 7.26
C ALA A 68 9.18 -5.21 8.07
N CYS A 69 10.34 -4.69 7.62
CA CYS A 69 11.17 -3.77 8.40
C CYS A 69 10.46 -2.46 8.76
N ASN A 70 9.60 -1.94 7.88
CA ASN A 70 8.89 -0.68 8.06
C ASN A 70 7.44 -0.87 8.54
N ASN A 71 7.12 -1.96 9.22
CA ASN A 71 5.75 -2.16 9.70
C ASN A 71 5.40 -1.18 10.85
N PRO A 72 4.42 -0.26 10.67
CA PRO A 72 4.06 0.77 11.65
C PRO A 72 3.39 0.22 12.92
N LYS A 73 3.01 -1.06 12.93
CA LYS A 73 2.28 -1.71 14.03
C LYS A 73 3.16 -2.60 14.91
N ARG A 74 4.47 -2.65 14.65
CA ARG A 74 5.45 -3.50 15.37
C ARG A 74 5.40 -3.37 16.89
N GLU A 75 5.20 -2.17 17.43
CA GLU A 75 5.20 -1.95 18.88
C GLU A 75 3.94 -2.47 19.59
N ARG A 76 2.81 -2.61 18.86
CA ARG A 76 1.55 -3.11 19.43
C ARG A 76 1.49 -4.64 19.46
N SER A 77 2.29 -5.32 18.63
CA SER A 77 2.45 -6.76 18.68
C SER A 77 3.52 -7.13 19.73
N ASN A 78 3.04 -7.48 20.92
CA ASN A 78 3.73 -8.09 22.05
C ASN A 78 4.42 -9.46 21.76
N SER A 79 4.71 -9.77 20.50
CA SER A 79 5.50 -10.89 20.05
C SER A 79 6.98 -10.49 19.94
N SER A 80 7.73 -10.87 20.96
CA SER A 80 9.20 -10.92 21.05
C SER A 80 9.93 -10.95 19.69
N GLY A 81 10.67 -9.89 19.38
CA GLY A 81 12.01 -9.97 18.78
C GLY A 81 12.20 -10.66 17.42
N LEU A 82 11.14 -11.04 16.69
CA LEU A 82 11.31 -11.72 15.41
C LEU A 82 11.61 -10.68 14.31
N GLN A 83 12.89 -10.32 14.20
CA GLN A 83 13.44 -9.67 13.01
C GLN A 83 13.36 -10.66 11.84
N VAL A 84 12.22 -10.71 11.15
CA VAL A 84 12.19 -11.35 9.83
C VAL A 84 12.64 -10.29 8.83
N GLN A 85 13.76 -10.55 8.15
CA GLN A 85 14.22 -9.73 7.04
C GLN A 85 13.30 -9.95 5.83
N VAL A 86 13.20 -8.94 4.95
CA VAL A 86 12.55 -9.09 3.64
C VAL A 86 13.12 -10.33 2.94
N GLY A 87 12.25 -11.21 2.41
CA GLY A 87 12.65 -12.51 1.87
C GLY A 87 12.62 -13.68 2.87
N GLY A 88 12.28 -13.45 4.14
CA GLY A 88 12.03 -14.51 5.13
C GLY A 88 10.60 -15.08 5.09
N SER A 89 10.35 -16.13 5.88
CA SER A 89 9.00 -16.71 6.04
C SER A 89 8.06 -15.68 6.68
N GLY A 90 6.94 -15.39 6.02
CA GLY A 90 5.87 -14.56 6.53
C GLY A 90 5.04 -15.24 7.61
N LEU A 91 3.94 -14.60 8.00
CA LEU A 91 3.05 -15.08 9.08
C LEU A 91 2.36 -16.42 8.75
N LYS A 92 2.24 -16.76 7.46
CA LYS A 92 1.71 -18.04 6.99
C LYS A 92 2.84 -18.82 6.32
N ASP A 93 2.93 -20.11 6.63
CA ASP A 93 3.83 -21.03 5.93
C ASP A 93 3.57 -20.94 4.42
N GLY A 94 4.62 -20.67 3.65
CA GLY A 94 4.57 -20.56 2.19
C GLY A 94 4.29 -19.15 1.63
N VAL A 95 4.12 -18.13 2.48
CA VAL A 95 4.07 -16.72 2.04
C VAL A 95 5.36 -16.03 2.45
N VAL A 96 6.13 -15.53 1.50
CA VAL A 96 7.36 -14.77 1.78
C VAL A 96 7.01 -13.32 2.12
N VAL A 97 7.70 -12.74 3.10
CA VAL A 97 7.55 -11.31 3.44
C VAL A 97 7.93 -10.44 2.24
N GLY A 98 7.03 -9.56 1.83
CA GLY A 98 7.14 -8.69 0.67
C GLY A 98 6.50 -9.26 -0.61
N GLU A 99 6.01 -10.51 -0.57
CA GLU A 99 5.33 -11.13 -1.71
C GLU A 99 3.80 -11.07 -1.63
N ALA A 100 3.22 -10.68 -0.48
CA ALA A 100 1.77 -10.71 -0.29
C ALA A 100 1.06 -9.80 -1.30
N ALA A 101 1.67 -8.67 -1.63
CA ALA A 101 1.12 -7.73 -2.59
C ALA A 101 1.07 -8.30 -4.03
N PHE A 102 2.00 -9.17 -4.42
CA PHE A 102 1.91 -9.90 -5.70
C PHE A 102 0.78 -10.93 -5.68
N ASN A 103 0.56 -11.60 -4.55
CA ASN A 103 -0.56 -12.54 -4.38
C ASN A 103 -1.92 -11.83 -4.51
N GLU A 104 -2.05 -10.61 -3.97
CA GLU A 104 -3.29 -9.82 -4.11
C GLU A 104 -3.58 -9.45 -5.57
N GLN A 105 -2.58 -9.00 -6.35
CA GLN A 105 -2.79 -8.73 -7.77
C GLN A 105 -3.03 -10.01 -8.57
N ALA A 106 -2.33 -11.11 -8.26
CA ALA A 106 -2.58 -12.39 -8.91
C ALA A 106 -4.03 -12.83 -8.69
N ALA A 107 -4.57 -12.67 -7.48
CA ALA A 107 -5.97 -12.96 -7.19
C ALA A 107 -6.92 -12.12 -8.06
N TYR A 108 -6.64 -10.82 -8.23
CA TYR A 108 -7.44 -9.97 -9.13
C TYR A 108 -7.36 -10.42 -10.58
N LEU A 109 -6.15 -10.65 -11.11
CA LEU A 109 -5.95 -11.07 -12.49
C LEU A 109 -6.61 -12.43 -12.78
N LEU A 110 -6.55 -13.36 -11.83
CA LEU A 110 -7.21 -14.65 -11.93
C LEU A 110 -8.73 -14.49 -11.96
N ASP A 111 -9.30 -13.64 -11.11
CA ASP A 111 -10.75 -13.41 -11.04
C ASP A 111 -11.29 -12.56 -12.20
N ALA A 112 -10.49 -11.62 -12.72
CA ALA A 112 -10.83 -10.79 -13.87
C ALA A 112 -10.69 -11.51 -15.22
N SER A 113 -10.13 -12.73 -15.24
CA SER A 113 -9.95 -13.50 -16.46
C SER A 113 -11.28 -13.86 -17.14
N ASP A 114 -11.25 -14.08 -18.46
CA ASP A 114 -12.45 -14.52 -19.21
C ASP A 114 -13.01 -15.87 -18.72
N ARG A 115 -12.16 -16.69 -18.07
CA ARG A 115 -12.58 -17.99 -17.51
C ARG A 115 -13.38 -17.83 -16.23
N SER A 116 -12.97 -16.94 -15.34
CA SER A 116 -13.60 -16.71 -14.03
C SER A 116 -14.75 -15.71 -14.12
N LYS A 117 -14.71 -14.76 -15.07
CA LYS A 117 -15.75 -13.74 -15.28
C LYS A 117 -16.15 -12.99 -13.99
N GLY A 118 -15.18 -12.72 -13.11
CA GLY A 118 -15.41 -12.05 -11.83
C GLY A 118 -16.20 -12.88 -10.81
N PHE A 119 -16.07 -14.21 -10.84
CA PHE A 119 -16.80 -15.12 -9.96
C PHE A 119 -16.62 -14.79 -8.46
N SER A 120 -15.38 -14.51 -8.04
CA SER A 120 -15.03 -14.22 -6.65
C SER A 120 -15.19 -12.74 -6.27
N ARG A 121 -15.38 -11.87 -7.26
CA ARG A 121 -15.53 -10.41 -7.10
C ARG A 121 -14.35 -9.78 -6.38
N VAL A 122 -13.14 -10.21 -6.72
CA VAL A 122 -11.92 -9.62 -6.21
C VAL A 122 -11.88 -8.15 -6.65
N PRO A 123 -11.70 -7.18 -5.74
CA PRO A 123 -11.60 -5.77 -6.10
C PRO A 123 -10.44 -5.51 -7.09
N PRO A 124 -10.58 -4.52 -7.99
CA PRO A 124 -9.49 -4.05 -8.85
C PRO A 124 -8.21 -3.83 -8.05
N THR A 125 -7.14 -4.54 -8.41
CA THR A 125 -5.89 -4.54 -7.63
C THR A 125 -4.70 -4.48 -8.56
N THR A 126 -3.75 -3.57 -8.32
CA THR A 126 -2.57 -3.40 -9.19
C THR A 126 -1.30 -3.00 -8.45
N ILE A 127 -0.15 -3.08 -9.15
CA ILE A 127 1.13 -2.54 -8.67
C ILE A 127 1.23 -1.06 -8.94
N VAL A 128 1.38 -0.28 -7.88
CA VAL A 128 1.69 1.15 -7.94
C VAL A 128 2.87 1.47 -7.05
N MET A 129 3.76 2.31 -7.53
CA MET A 129 4.81 2.94 -6.76
C MET A 129 4.33 4.34 -6.39
N THR A 130 4.40 4.76 -5.14
CA THR A 130 3.92 6.09 -4.73
C THR A 130 4.76 6.65 -3.60
N GLU A 131 4.80 7.98 -3.48
CA GLU A 131 5.49 8.66 -2.40
C GLU A 131 4.57 9.60 -1.63
N HIS A 132 4.60 9.50 -0.29
CA HIS A 132 3.89 10.41 0.59
C HIS A 132 4.55 10.44 1.97
N SER A 133 4.55 11.60 2.64
CA SER A 133 5.11 11.76 4.00
C SER A 133 4.30 11.05 5.09
N ALA A 134 3.13 10.50 4.73
CA ALA A 134 2.25 9.80 5.66
C ALA A 134 2.60 8.32 5.78
N PHE A 135 3.42 7.79 4.88
CA PHE A 135 3.88 6.41 4.93
C PHE A 135 5.00 6.27 5.97
N PHE A 136 5.08 5.12 6.62
CA PHE A 136 5.98 4.89 7.74
C PHE A 136 7.38 4.49 7.26
N ASP A 137 8.42 5.07 7.85
CA ASP A 137 9.81 4.77 7.51
C ASP A 137 10.72 4.79 8.76
N VAL A 138 11.27 3.63 9.09
CA VAL A 138 12.09 3.46 10.30
C VAL A 138 13.43 4.19 10.19
N MET A 139 13.95 4.40 8.97
CA MET A 139 15.29 4.97 8.77
C MET A 139 15.29 6.50 8.87
N SER A 140 14.18 7.16 8.55
CA SER A 140 14.04 8.61 8.70
C SER A 140 13.53 9.03 10.08
N GLY A 141 12.98 8.10 10.88
CA GLY A 141 12.27 8.41 12.13
C GLY A 141 10.92 9.08 11.89
N GLU A 142 10.51 9.22 10.62
CA GLU A 142 9.23 9.77 10.21
C GLU A 142 8.15 8.69 10.41
N GLY A 143 7.08 9.03 11.12
CA GLY A 143 6.05 8.06 11.52
C GLY A 143 6.17 7.51 12.93
N SER A 144 7.08 8.03 13.77
CA SER A 144 7.18 7.72 15.21
C SER A 144 5.86 7.94 16.00
N SER A 145 4.91 8.67 15.40
CA SER A 145 3.55 8.96 15.87
C SER A 145 2.76 9.49 14.67
N TRP A 146 1.43 9.29 14.66
CA TRP A 146 0.52 9.93 13.69
C TRP A 146 0.78 11.44 13.56
N ASP A 147 1.02 12.14 14.68
CA ASP A 147 1.30 13.59 14.70
C ASP A 147 2.64 13.97 14.05
N ALA A 148 3.62 13.06 14.03
CA ALA A 148 4.94 13.33 13.45
C ALA A 148 4.94 13.17 11.93
N ALA A 149 4.07 12.32 11.38
CA ALA A 149 3.98 12.05 9.93
C ALA A 149 3.32 13.20 9.15
N VAL A 150 2.41 13.97 9.77
CA VAL A 150 1.68 15.07 9.09
C VAL A 150 2.56 16.29 8.78
N HIS A 151 3.78 16.36 9.36
CA HIS A 151 4.67 17.52 9.26
C HIS A 151 6.06 17.21 8.68
N ALA A 152 6.29 16.00 8.18
CA ALA A 152 7.59 15.55 7.69
C ALA A 152 7.93 16.10 6.27
N PRO A 153 9.12 16.69 6.05
CA PRO A 153 9.49 17.35 4.80
C PRO A 153 10.05 16.41 3.70
N PHE A 154 10.23 15.11 3.97
CA PHE A 154 10.76 14.15 2.97
C PHE A 154 9.79 13.00 2.69
N ARG A 155 9.87 12.51 1.45
CA ARG A 155 8.88 11.64 0.79
C ARG A 155 9.46 10.23 0.66
N SER A 156 8.86 9.24 1.32
CA SER A 156 9.25 7.84 1.16
C SER A 156 8.65 7.28 -0.13
N ILE A 157 9.51 6.82 -1.04
CA ILE A 157 9.11 6.13 -2.28
C ILE A 157 8.79 4.67 -1.94
N LYS A 158 7.51 4.28 -2.06
CA LYS A 158 7.01 2.93 -1.76
C LYS A 158 6.59 2.21 -3.04
N MET A 159 6.79 0.90 -3.15
CA MET A 159 6.25 0.05 -4.22
C MET A 159 5.14 -0.88 -3.68
N LYS A 160 4.00 -0.92 -4.41
CA LYS A 160 2.84 -1.87 -4.47
C LYS A 160 1.99 -1.99 -3.19
N VAL A 161 0.64 -2.20 -3.09
CA VAL A 161 -0.61 -2.29 -3.92
C VAL A 161 -1.60 -1.19 -3.50
N GLY A 162 -2.44 -0.68 -4.43
CA GLY A 162 -3.72 0.01 -4.15
C GLY A 162 -4.95 -0.85 -4.53
N SER A 163 -6.03 -0.91 -3.73
CA SER A 163 -7.33 -1.61 -4.02
C SER A 163 -8.56 -0.79 -3.70
#